data_AF-A0A935ZJ30-F1
#
_entry.id   AF-A0A935ZJ30-F1
#
_cell.length_a   1.000
_cell.length_b   1.000
_cell.length_c   1.000
_cell.angle_alpha   90.00
_cell.angle_beta   90.00
_cell.angle_gamma   90.00
#
_symmetry.space_group_name_H-M   'P 1'
#
loop_
_entity.id
_entity.type
_entity.pdbx_description
1 polymer ?
#
loop_
_entity_poly.entity_id
_entity_poly.type
_entity_poly.pdbx_seq_one_letter_code
_entity_poly.pdbx_strand_id
1 'polypeptide(L)'
;MAAPGRAKFYGVLAVVATSTPLAMLVETGMRRLTFPPEFDEVRLWLRPAITPWTWIAVPLGVVAIPVAAAVQRWLVARSLAKLPAARRTEAERVSCEYDAMLLSTSITQLPGVLATVAFMFGAALPPVATAMAIATVGVIALGLWVARRMPR
;
A
#
# COMPACT_ATOMS: atom_id res chain seq x y z
N MET A 1 -22.79 -11.79 3.24
CA MET A 1 -21.65 -12.66 2.83
C MET A 1 -21.01 -13.19 4.11
N ALA A 2 -20.50 -14.43 4.14
CA ALA A 2 -19.85 -14.93 5.36
C ALA A 2 -18.62 -14.07 5.70
N ALA A 3 -18.49 -13.68 6.97
CA ALA A 3 -17.35 -12.88 7.42
C ALA A 3 -16.03 -13.65 7.12
N PRO A 4 -15.00 -12.98 6.57
CA PRO A 4 -13.75 -13.65 6.27
C PRO A 4 -13.09 -14.13 7.57
N GLY A 5 -12.76 -15.42 7.62
CA GLY A 5 -11.99 -15.99 8.74
C GLY A 5 -10.59 -15.39 8.83
N ARG A 6 -9.98 -15.41 10.03
CA ARG A 6 -8.65 -14.84 10.30
C ARG A 6 -7.55 -15.35 9.35
N ALA A 7 -7.58 -16.64 9.01
CA ALA A 7 -6.61 -17.21 8.07
C ALA A 7 -6.70 -16.54 6.68
N LYS A 8 -7.92 -16.34 6.17
CA LYS A 8 -8.16 -15.62 4.91
C LYS A 8 -7.69 -14.17 5.02
N PHE A 9 -8.00 -13.50 6.13
CA PHE A 9 -7.56 -12.13 6.39
C PHE A 9 -6.03 -12.01 6.31
N TYR A 10 -5.29 -12.85 7.04
CA TYR A 10 -3.82 -12.80 7.05
C TYR A 10 -3.22 -13.16 5.70
N GLY A 11 -3.80 -14.14 4.98
CA GLY A 11 -3.38 -14.46 3.63
C GLY A 11 -3.50 -13.26 2.69
N VAL A 12 -4.63 -12.55 2.75
CA VAL A 12 -4.87 -11.36 1.94
C VAL A 12 -3.94 -10.21 2.36
N LEU A 13 -3.76 -9.99 3.66
CA LEU A 13 -2.82 -8.98 4.16
C LEU A 13 -1.40 -9.26 3.67
N ALA A 14 -0.95 -10.53 3.69
CA ALA A 14 0.36 -10.92 3.19
C ALA A 14 0.48 -10.63 1.68
N VAL A 15 -0.55 -10.98 0.89
CA VAL A 15 -0.58 -10.66 -0.55
C VAL A 15 -0.52 -9.15 -0.78
N VAL A 16 -1.33 -8.35 -0.08
CA VAL A 16 -1.35 -6.89 -0.24
C VAL A 16 0.00 -6.29 0.15
N ALA A 17 0.56 -6.68 1.30
CA ALA A 17 1.84 -6.16 1.79
C ALA A 17 3.02 -6.52 0.88
N THR A 18 3.00 -7.69 0.24
CA THR A 18 4.09 -8.16 -0.62
C THR A 18 3.92 -7.79 -2.09
N SER A 19 2.70 -7.47 -2.54
CA SER A 19 2.39 -7.16 -3.95
C SER A 19 3.26 -6.06 -4.54
N THR A 20 3.38 -4.90 -3.87
CA THR A 20 4.13 -3.75 -4.38
C THR A 20 5.65 -3.99 -4.38
N PRO A 21 6.27 -4.51 -3.30
CA PRO A 21 7.67 -4.91 -3.34
C PRO A 21 7.99 -5.94 -4.44
N LEU A 22 7.14 -6.96 -4.59
CA LEU A 22 7.31 -7.98 -5.64
C LEU A 22 7.18 -7.37 -7.04
N ALA A 23 6.21 -6.49 -7.26
CA ALA A 23 6.04 -5.79 -8.52
C ALA A 23 7.30 -4.97 -8.88
N MET A 24 7.89 -4.25 -7.90
CA MET A 24 9.14 -3.50 -8.11
C MET A 24 10.31 -4.42 -8.50
N LEU A 25 10.42 -5.60 -7.88
CA LEU A 25 11.46 -6.59 -8.21
C LEU A 25 11.28 -7.13 -9.64
N VAL A 26 10.05 -7.51 -10.00
CA VAL A 26 9.72 -8.01 -11.34
C VAL A 26 9.96 -6.92 -12.38
N GLU A 27 9.50 -5.70 -12.14
CA GLU A 27 9.69 -4.54 -13.02
C GLU A 27 11.17 -4.24 -13.22
N THR A 28 11.96 -4.25 -12.14
CA THR A 28 13.41 -4.04 -12.21
C THR A 28 14.11 -5.13 -13.01
N GLY A 29 13.71 -6.39 -12.84
CA GLY A 29 14.25 -7.54 -13.58
C GLY A 29 13.90 -7.46 -15.07
N MET A 30 12.62 -7.23 -15.39
CA MET A 30 12.16 -7.08 -16.77
C MET A 30 12.84 -5.92 -17.47
N ARG A 31 13.00 -4.78 -16.79
CA ARG A 31 13.68 -3.60 -17.35
C ARG A 31 15.12 -3.92 -17.75
N ARG A 32 15.87 -4.65 -16.91
CA ARG A 32 17.24 -5.09 -17.26
C ARG A 32 17.31 -6.00 -18.49
N LEU A 33 16.25 -6.77 -18.76
CA LEU A 33 16.20 -7.69 -19.89
C LEU A 33 15.71 -7.03 -21.18
N THR A 34 14.87 -6.00 -21.07
CA THR A 34 14.15 -5.42 -22.21
C THR A 34 14.66 -4.06 -22.65
N PHE A 35 15.33 -3.31 -21.77
CA PHE A 35 15.73 -1.95 -22.07
C PHE A 35 17.14 -1.91 -22.68
N PRO A 36 17.35 -1.14 -23.76
CA PRO A 36 18.66 -0.92 -24.33
C PRO A 36 19.60 -0.21 -23.34
N PRO A 37 20.93 -0.45 -23.40
CA PRO A 37 21.91 0.19 -22.52
C PRO A 37 21.90 1.73 -22.58
N GLU A 38 21.55 2.31 -23.72
CA GLU A 38 21.46 3.76 -23.93
C GLU A 38 20.41 4.40 -23.01
N PHE A 39 19.40 3.63 -22.61
CA PHE A 39 18.37 4.09 -21.69
C PHE A 39 18.93 4.31 -20.28
N ASP A 40 19.95 3.54 -19.88
CA ASP A 40 20.61 3.73 -18.58
C ASP A 40 21.44 5.02 -18.54
N GLU A 41 22.00 5.47 -19.67
CA GLU A 41 22.70 6.76 -19.76
C GLU A 41 21.74 7.93 -19.50
N VAL A 42 20.57 7.91 -20.13
CA VAL A 42 19.53 8.94 -19.93
C VAL A 42 19.06 8.94 -18.47
N ARG A 43 18.88 7.76 -17.87
CA ARG A 43 18.49 7.63 -16.46
C ARG A 43 19.56 8.18 -15.52
N LEU A 44 20.83 7.89 -15.78
CA LEU A 44 21.95 8.44 -15.01
C LEU A 44 22.03 9.96 -15.13
N TRP A 45 21.74 10.51 -16.31
CA TRP A 45 21.66 11.95 -16.53
C TRP A 45 20.49 12.60 -15.79
N LEU A 46 19.31 11.96 -15.75
CA LEU A 46 18.13 12.45 -15.03
C LEU A 46 18.22 12.28 -13.50
N ARG A 47 19.03 11.33 -13.03
CA ARG A 47 19.13 10.96 -11.62
C ARG A 47 19.34 12.14 -10.66
N PRO A 48 20.24 13.11 -10.91
CA PRO A 48 20.46 14.25 -10.01
C PRO A 48 19.24 15.17 -9.93
N ALA A 49 18.47 15.28 -11.00
CA ALA A 49 17.26 16.09 -11.04
C ALA A 49 16.08 15.42 -10.33
N ILE A 50 15.87 14.12 -10.52
CA ILE A 50 14.69 13.40 -10.02
C ILE A 50 14.86 12.92 -8.56
N THR A 51 16.07 12.52 -8.16
CA THR A 51 16.32 11.91 -6.85
C THR A 51 15.90 12.79 -5.66
N PRO A 52 16.19 14.11 -5.63
CA PRO A 52 15.76 14.99 -4.53
C PRO A 52 14.24 15.01 -4.36
N TRP A 53 13.49 15.07 -5.47
CA TRP A 53 12.03 15.06 -5.44
C TRP A 53 11.46 13.71 -5.00
N THR A 54 12.15 12.61 -5.32
CA THR A 54 11.74 11.27 -4.92
C THR A 54 11.76 11.10 -3.39
N TRP A 55 12.64 11.83 -2.68
CA TRP A 55 12.65 11.82 -1.23
C TRP A 55 11.35 12.34 -0.59
N ILE A 56 10.54 13.14 -1.29
CA ILE A 56 9.24 13.61 -0.80
C ILE A 56 8.28 12.43 -0.56
N ALA A 57 8.44 11.31 -1.29
CA ALA A 57 7.63 10.12 -1.08
C ALA A 57 7.80 9.52 0.33
N VAL A 58 8.94 9.75 0.98
CA VAL A 58 9.22 9.25 2.34
C VAL A 58 8.34 9.92 3.40
N PRO A 59 8.37 11.25 3.60
CA PRO A 59 7.47 11.91 4.55
C PRO A 59 6.00 11.75 4.15
N LEU A 60 5.67 11.73 2.85
CA LEU A 60 4.31 11.42 2.40
C LEU A 60 3.89 10.00 2.81
N GLY A 61 4.78 9.02 2.71
CA GLY A 61 4.56 7.66 3.20
C GLY A 61 4.23 7.62 4.68
N VAL A 62 4.98 8.37 5.50
CA VAL A 62 4.73 8.46 6.95
C VAL A 62 3.35 9.08 7.23
N VAL A 63 2.99 10.17 6.54
CA VAL A 63 1.69 10.85 6.68
C VAL A 63 0.53 10.00 6.14
N ALA A 64 0.77 9.19 5.12
CA ALA A 64 -0.25 8.32 4.53
C ALA A 64 -0.76 7.27 5.53
N ILE A 65 0.04 6.84 6.51
CA ILE A 65 -0.36 5.86 7.52
C ILE A 65 -1.52 6.35 8.40
N PRO A 66 -1.42 7.49 9.13
CA PRO A 66 -2.55 8.00 9.89
C PRO A 66 -3.74 8.40 9.00
N VAL A 67 -3.49 8.87 7.77
CA VAL A 67 -4.57 9.18 6.82
C VAL A 67 -5.33 7.91 6.42
N ALA A 68 -4.63 6.82 6.11
CA ALA A 68 -5.24 5.54 5.81
C ALA A 68 -6.06 5.01 6.99
N ALA A 69 -5.57 5.15 8.22
CA ALA A 69 -6.31 4.78 9.42
C ALA A 69 -7.58 5.64 9.62
N ALA A 70 -7.52 6.94 9.33
CA ALA A 70 -8.69 7.82 9.37
C ALA A 70 -9.72 7.44 8.30
N VAL A 71 -9.28 7.20 7.06
CA VAL A 71 -10.13 6.74 5.96
C VAL A 71 -10.74 5.38 6.26
N GLN A 72 -9.98 4.45 6.84
CA GLN A 72 -10.50 3.14 7.28
C GLN A 72 -11.68 3.30 8.23
N ARG A 73 -11.55 4.16 9.25
CA ARG A 73 -12.66 4.43 10.20
C ARG A 73 -13.86 5.04 9.52
N TRP A 74 -13.62 6.01 8.63
CA TRP A 74 -14.68 6.70 7.90
C TRP A 74 -15.43 5.75 6.96
N LEU A 75 -14.71 4.89 6.21
CA LEU A 75 -15.31 3.89 5.33
C LEU A 75 -16.15 2.89 6.11
N VAL A 76 -15.66 2.37 7.23
CA VAL A 76 -16.41 1.44 8.09
C VAL A 76 -17.67 2.12 8.64
N ALA A 77 -17.55 3.33 9.19
CA ALA A 77 -18.70 4.07 9.72
C ALA A 77 -19.75 4.36 8.63
N ARG A 78 -19.29 4.77 7.44
CA ARG A 78 -20.15 5.04 6.28
C ARG A 78 -20.85 3.77 5.79
N SER A 79 -20.16 2.64 5.73
CA SER A 79 -20.75 1.36 5.30
C SER A 79 -21.77 0.84 6.30
N LEU A 80 -21.48 0.90 7.60
CA LEU A 80 -22.42 0.50 8.65
C LEU A 80 -23.65 1.40 8.72
N ALA A 81 -23.50 2.71 8.47
CA ALA A 81 -24.63 3.64 8.43
C ALA A 81 -25.64 3.32 7.32
N LYS A 82 -25.16 2.75 6.19
CA LYS A 82 -26.01 2.31 5.08
C LYS A 82 -26.77 1.02 5.35
N LEU A 83 -26.38 0.25 6.37
CA LEU A 83 -27.06 -1.00 6.72
C LEU A 83 -28.30 -0.73 7.58
N PRO A 84 -29.44 -1.41 7.29
CA PRO A 84 -30.59 -1.45 8.18
C PRO A 84 -30.20 -1.94 9.58
N ALA A 85 -30.82 -1.39 10.64
CA ALA A 85 -30.46 -1.72 12.02
C ALA A 85 -30.49 -3.23 12.31
N ALA A 86 -31.46 -3.97 11.75
CA ALA A 86 -31.58 -5.42 11.89
C ALA A 86 -30.40 -6.22 11.29
N ARG A 87 -29.60 -5.62 10.39
CA ARG A 87 -28.43 -6.24 9.76
C ARG A 87 -27.10 -5.77 10.33
N ARG A 88 -27.09 -4.93 11.37
CA ARG A 88 -25.87 -4.47 12.06
C ARG A 88 -25.33 -5.55 13.00
N THR A 89 -25.08 -6.73 12.44
CA THR A 89 -24.50 -7.87 13.15
C THR A 89 -22.97 -7.73 13.20
N GLU A 90 -22.34 -8.49 14.09
CA GLU A 90 -20.87 -8.54 14.18
C GLU A 90 -20.24 -9.05 12.87
N ALA A 91 -20.87 -10.03 12.21
CA ALA A 91 -20.40 -10.58 10.95
C ALA A 91 -20.34 -9.52 9.83
N GLU A 92 -21.37 -8.67 9.71
CA GLU A 92 -21.42 -7.59 8.72
C GLU A 92 -20.39 -6.50 9.04
N ARG A 93 -20.17 -6.21 10.34
CA ARG A 93 -19.10 -5.31 10.76
C ARG A 93 -17.72 -5.81 10.34
N VAL A 94 -17.43 -7.09 10.55
CA VAL A 94 -16.15 -7.71 10.14
C VAL A 94 -15.97 -7.65 8.62
N SER A 95 -17.04 -7.89 7.85
CA SER A 95 -17.01 -7.73 6.39
C SER A 95 -16.71 -6.28 6.00
N CYS A 96 -17.38 -5.31 6.63
CA CYS A 96 -17.13 -3.89 6.38
C CYS A 96 -15.69 -3.48 6.72
N GLU A 97 -15.13 -3.98 7.83
CA GLU A 97 -13.75 -3.72 8.23
C GLU A 97 -12.74 -4.32 7.23
N TYR A 98 -13.00 -5.53 6.75
CA TYR A 98 -12.19 -6.18 5.71
C TYR A 98 -12.24 -5.42 4.37
N ASP A 99 -13.43 -5.09 3.88
CA ASP A 99 -13.60 -4.39 2.60
C ASP A 99 -12.98 -2.98 2.65
N ALA A 100 -13.20 -2.27 3.76
CA ALA A 100 -12.56 -0.97 3.97
C ALA A 100 -11.04 -1.08 4.01
N MET A 101 -10.50 -2.16 4.59
CA MET A 101 -9.04 -2.37 4.68
C MET A 101 -8.43 -2.46 3.29
N LEU A 102 -9.03 -3.22 2.39
CA LEU A 102 -8.54 -3.37 1.01
C LEU A 102 -8.40 -2.01 0.31
N LEU A 103 -9.33 -1.09 0.54
CA LEU A 103 -9.32 0.26 -0.03
C LEU A 103 -8.33 1.18 0.69
N SER A 104 -8.31 1.16 2.02
CA SER A 104 -7.48 2.07 2.81
C SER A 104 -5.99 1.73 2.72
N THR A 105 -5.62 0.46 2.51
CA THR A 105 -4.21 0.07 2.27
C THR A 105 -3.63 0.68 0.99
N SER A 106 -4.45 1.02 0.00
CA SER A 106 -3.97 1.72 -1.20
C SER A 106 -3.37 3.09 -0.86
N ILE A 107 -3.90 3.78 0.16
CA ILE A 107 -3.39 5.09 0.60
C ILE A 107 -1.94 4.97 1.09
N THR A 108 -1.63 3.93 1.88
CA THR A 108 -0.27 3.70 2.37
C THR A 108 0.70 3.32 1.26
N GLN A 109 0.20 2.74 0.16
CA GLN A 109 1.00 2.30 -0.98
C GLN A 109 1.29 3.41 -2.00
N LEU A 110 0.42 4.42 -2.13
CA LEU A 110 0.54 5.48 -3.14
C LEU A 110 1.94 6.13 -3.19
N PRO A 111 2.56 6.53 -2.07
CA PRO A 111 3.90 7.12 -2.11
C PRO A 111 4.97 6.13 -2.62
N GLY A 112 4.86 4.85 -2.28
CA GLY A 112 5.76 3.80 -2.77
C GLY A 112 5.62 3.57 -4.28
N VAL A 113 4.39 3.61 -4.80
CA VAL A 113 4.12 3.53 -6.25
C VAL A 113 4.71 4.74 -6.98
N LEU A 114 4.49 5.96 -6.47
CA LEU A 114 5.07 7.18 -7.06
C LEU A 114 6.61 7.13 -7.07
N ALA A 115 7.22 6.65 -5.98
CA ALA A 115 8.67 6.46 -5.93
C ALA A 115 9.15 5.41 -6.94
N THR A 116 8.39 4.33 -7.12
CA THR A 116 8.69 3.29 -8.13
C THR A 116 8.62 3.87 -9.55
N VAL A 117 7.63 4.71 -9.83
CA VAL A 117 7.56 5.44 -11.12
C VAL A 117 8.78 6.35 -11.29
N ALA A 118 9.18 7.10 -10.27
CA ALA A 118 10.39 7.91 -10.33
C ALA A 118 11.66 7.05 -10.57
N PHE A 119 11.72 5.85 -10.00
CA PHE A 119 12.80 4.88 -10.23
C PHE A 119 12.90 4.43 -11.70
N MET A 120 11.76 4.24 -12.36
CA MET A 120 11.70 3.94 -13.80
C MET A 120 12.40 5.04 -14.61
N PHE A 121 12.16 6.31 -14.25
CA PHE A 121 12.76 7.48 -14.92
C PHE A 121 14.18 7.82 -14.46
N GLY A 122 14.78 7.05 -13.54
CA GLY A 122 16.19 7.21 -13.16
C GLY A 122 16.44 7.75 -11.75
N ALA A 123 15.42 7.84 -10.89
CA ALA A 123 15.66 8.11 -9.47
C ALA A 123 16.61 7.09 -8.83
N ALA A 124 17.34 7.51 -7.80
CA ALA A 124 18.18 6.60 -7.04
C ALA A 124 17.34 5.56 -6.26
N LEU A 125 17.89 4.35 -6.08
CA LEU A 125 17.23 3.29 -5.30
C LEU A 125 16.94 3.63 -3.83
N PRO A 126 17.81 4.34 -3.07
CA PRO A 126 17.59 4.58 -1.64
C PRO A 126 16.23 5.21 -1.28
N PRO A 127 15.81 6.37 -1.85
CA PRO A 127 14.50 6.95 -1.51
C PRO A 127 13.33 6.03 -1.86
N VAL A 128 13.45 5.25 -2.94
CA VAL A 128 12.44 4.30 -3.41
C VAL A 128 12.29 3.14 -2.43
N ALA A 129 13.42 2.55 -2.04
CA ALA A 129 13.45 1.47 -1.05
C ALA A 129 12.92 1.93 0.31
N THR A 130 13.25 3.15 0.74
CA THR A 130 12.72 3.73 1.99
C THR A 130 11.21 3.95 1.91
N ALA A 131 10.72 4.56 0.83
CA ALA A 131 9.28 4.76 0.63
C ALA A 131 8.52 3.43 0.56
N MET A 132 9.08 2.42 -0.09
CA MET A 132 8.53 1.07 -0.16
C MET A 132 8.46 0.40 1.21
N ALA A 133 9.53 0.51 2.01
CA ALA A 133 9.56 -0.05 3.37
C ALA A 133 8.49 0.61 4.25
N ILE A 134 8.36 1.95 4.19
CA ILE A 134 7.33 2.69 4.93
C ILE A 134 5.92 2.27 4.49
N ALA A 135 5.68 2.17 3.19
CA ALA A 135 4.40 1.72 2.65
C ALA A 135 4.04 0.31 3.14
N THR A 136 5.00 -0.61 3.09
CA THR A 136 4.84 -2.00 3.53
C THR A 136 4.53 -2.08 5.04
N VAL A 137 5.30 -1.35 5.86
CA VAL A 137 5.06 -1.24 7.31
C VAL A 137 3.68 -0.64 7.58
N GLY A 138 3.28 0.39 6.82
CA GLY A 138 1.98 1.02 6.91
C GLY A 138 0.82 0.05 6.65
N VAL A 139 0.91 -0.74 5.57
CA VAL A 139 -0.07 -1.79 5.26
C VAL A 139 -0.15 -2.81 6.39
N ILE A 140 0.99 -3.32 6.85
CA ILE A 140 1.05 -4.32 7.93
C ILE A 140 0.46 -3.74 9.22
N ALA A 141 0.84 -2.53 9.61
CA ALA A 141 0.36 -1.88 10.82
C ALA A 141 -1.16 -1.67 10.77
N LEU A 142 -1.69 -1.20 9.64
CA LEU A 142 -3.12 -1.01 9.44
C LEU A 142 -3.87 -2.35 9.48
N GLY A 143 -3.36 -3.36 8.77
CA GLY A 143 -3.94 -4.69 8.74
C GLY A 143 -3.96 -5.36 10.12
N LEU A 144 -2.85 -5.30 10.87
CA LEU A 144 -2.79 -5.81 12.24
C LEU A 144 -3.72 -5.05 13.19
N TRP A 145 -3.86 -3.74 13.01
CA TRP A 145 -4.79 -2.94 13.80
C TRP A 145 -6.26 -3.32 13.54
N VAL A 146 -6.62 -3.63 12.28
CA VAL A 146 -7.93 -4.17 11.91
C VAL A 146 -8.11 -5.59 12.46
N ALA A 147 -7.12 -6.46 12.32
CA ALA A 147 -7.19 -7.85 12.80
C ALA A 147 -7.46 -7.95 14.31
N ARG A 148 -6.93 -7.02 15.11
CA ARG A 148 -7.18 -6.95 16.58
C ARG A 148 -8.65 -6.72 16.93
N ARG A 149 -9.45 -6.19 16.01
CA ARG A 149 -10.88 -5.88 16.20
C ARG A 149 -11.80 -6.99 15.72
N MET A 150 -11.25 -7.99 15.03
CA MET A 150 -12.00 -9.15 14.56
C MET A 150 -12.13 -10.19 15.67
N PRO A 151 -13.30 -10.82 15.82
CA PRO A 151 -13.52 -11.90 16.79
C PRO A 151 -12.53 -13.06 16.58
N ARG A 152 -12.29 -13.83 17.65
CA ARG A 152 -11.35 -14.95 17.65
C ARG A 152 -11.87 -16.13 16.84
#